data_AF-A0A511N4W9-F1
#
_entry.id   AF-A0A511N4W9-F1
#
_cell.length_a   1.000
_cell.length_b   1.000
_cell.length_c   1.000
_cell.angle_alpha   90.00
_cell.angle_beta   90.00
_cell.angle_gamma   90.00
#
_symmetry.space_group_name_H-M   'P 1'
#
loop_
_entity.id
_entity.type
_entity.pdbx_description
1 polymer ?
#
loop_
_entity_poly.entity_id
_entity_poly.type
_entity_poly.pdbx_seq_one_letter_code
_entity_poly.pdbx_strand_id
1 'polypeptide(L)'
;MAQALSTREQRKALEILMLKSATATEVATTLGWALDATVYRIKKLLLAGLIEVVQEEKRKGRAIKHYRATSGAYRIRLSVLPFADQVEVFRTLDDPLRSLALQGLARSTSGTHMGQWFMRFYVAEGRVLMDLAPTEQDWQFSEMTGANYPAVMLNWLPMHLSAEEAKALQRELMALLMRYQSKGDPQQFNHLLGILLAPATPG
;
A
#
# COMPACT_ATOMS: atom_id res chain seq x y z
N MET A 1 10.35 6.85 -22.02
CA MET A 1 9.15 6.64 -21.17
C MET A 1 9.50 6.09 -19.78
N ALA A 2 10.10 4.90 -19.64
CA ALA A 2 10.32 4.25 -18.33
C ALA A 2 11.19 5.06 -17.33
N GLN A 3 12.27 5.69 -17.79
CA GLN A 3 13.16 6.50 -16.94
C GLN A 3 12.50 7.81 -16.44
N ALA A 4 11.43 8.28 -17.08
CA ALA A 4 10.73 9.49 -16.64
C ALA A 4 9.78 9.23 -15.46
N LEU A 5 9.54 7.97 -15.09
CA LEU A 5 8.72 7.57 -13.94
C LEU A 5 9.52 6.79 -12.90
N SER A 6 10.86 6.76 -13.04
CA SER A 6 11.73 6.01 -12.15
C SER A 6 11.91 6.67 -10.79
N THR A 7 11.59 7.97 -10.62
CA THR A 7 11.61 8.62 -9.31
C THR A 7 10.21 8.93 -8.79
N ARG A 8 10.06 8.87 -7.48
CA ARG A 8 8.82 9.19 -6.75
C ARG A 8 8.28 10.57 -7.10
N GLU A 9 9.15 11.56 -7.22
CA GLU A 9 8.75 12.94 -7.49
C GLU A 9 8.19 13.11 -8.91
N GLN A 10 8.74 12.41 -9.91
CA GLN A 10 8.14 12.47 -11.24
C GLN A 10 6.76 11.80 -11.26
N ARG A 11 6.58 10.70 -10.52
CA ARG A 11 5.27 10.04 -10.38
C ARG A 11 4.24 10.96 -9.69
N LYS A 12 4.62 11.66 -8.61
CA LYS A 12 3.75 12.63 -7.92
C LYS A 12 3.34 13.81 -8.81
N ALA A 13 4.27 14.35 -9.61
CA ALA A 13 3.92 15.40 -10.57
C ALA A 13 2.94 14.88 -11.64
N LEU A 14 3.17 13.67 -12.15
CA LEU A 14 2.27 13.06 -13.13
C LEU A 14 0.88 12.79 -12.52
N GLU A 15 0.79 12.34 -11.27
CA GLU A 15 -0.49 12.08 -10.58
C GLU A 15 -1.41 13.31 -10.60
N ILE A 16 -0.88 14.49 -10.24
CA ILE A 16 -1.64 15.75 -10.32
C ILE A 16 -2.15 16.02 -11.74
N LEU A 17 -1.30 15.78 -12.74
CA LEU A 17 -1.60 16.03 -14.16
C LEU A 17 -2.51 14.96 -14.79
N MET A 18 -2.62 13.78 -14.16
CA MET A 18 -3.61 12.74 -14.50
C MET A 18 -4.99 13.10 -13.97
N LEU A 19 -5.07 13.73 -12.79
CA LEU A 19 -6.34 14.12 -12.17
C LEU A 19 -6.95 15.36 -12.86
N LYS A 20 -6.12 16.34 -13.23
CA LYS A 20 -6.58 17.59 -13.86
C LYS A 20 -5.51 18.25 -14.70
N SER A 21 -5.90 19.15 -15.58
CA SER A 21 -4.94 20.08 -16.20
C SER A 21 -4.44 21.07 -15.17
N ALA A 22 -3.12 21.33 -15.15
CA ALA A 22 -2.51 22.28 -14.22
C ALA A 22 -1.24 22.91 -14.80
N THR A 23 -0.91 24.11 -14.33
CA THR A 23 0.33 24.83 -14.61
C THR A 23 1.49 24.33 -13.74
N ALA A 24 2.72 24.67 -14.12
CA ALA A 24 3.91 24.35 -13.31
C ALA A 24 3.86 24.94 -11.90
N THR A 25 3.28 26.14 -11.76
CA THR A 25 3.11 26.81 -10.47
C THR A 25 2.12 26.05 -9.59
N GLU A 26 0.96 25.65 -10.12
CA GLU A 26 -0.04 24.91 -9.36
C GLU A 26 0.48 23.55 -8.88
N VAL A 27 1.24 22.83 -9.73
CA VAL A 27 1.90 21.58 -9.34
C VAL A 27 2.90 21.83 -8.21
N ALA A 28 3.74 22.85 -8.33
CA ALA A 28 4.74 23.21 -7.33
C ALA A 28 4.09 23.55 -5.98
N THR A 29 3.05 24.39 -5.99
CA THR A 29 2.28 24.76 -4.80
C THR A 29 1.61 23.56 -4.16
N THR A 30 0.96 22.69 -4.96
CA THR A 30 0.27 21.50 -4.46
C THR A 30 1.22 20.52 -3.77
N LEU A 31 2.43 20.35 -4.31
CA LEU A 31 3.41 19.40 -3.80
C LEU A 31 4.41 20.01 -2.82
N GLY A 32 4.33 21.32 -2.54
CA GLY A 32 5.26 22.04 -1.68
C GLY A 32 6.70 22.06 -2.23
N TRP A 33 6.86 22.09 -3.55
CA TRP A 33 8.18 22.05 -4.21
C TRP A 33 8.62 23.41 -4.71
N ALA A 34 9.94 23.59 -4.84
CA ALA A 34 10.51 24.72 -5.55
C ALA A 34 10.04 24.72 -7.02
N LEU A 35 9.72 25.90 -7.56
CA LEU A 35 9.21 26.05 -8.92
C LEU A 35 10.21 25.52 -9.97
N ASP A 36 11.48 25.86 -9.84
CA ASP A 36 12.53 25.43 -10.80
C ASP A 36 12.65 23.90 -10.84
N ALA A 37 12.61 23.26 -9.67
CA ALA A 37 12.63 21.82 -9.53
C ALA A 37 11.38 21.18 -10.19
N THR A 38 10.23 21.84 -10.12
CA THR A 38 8.98 21.40 -10.75
C THR A 38 9.02 21.57 -12.27
N VAL A 39 9.52 22.71 -12.78
CA VAL A 39 9.71 22.96 -14.22
C VAL A 39 10.64 21.92 -14.84
N TYR A 40 11.73 21.55 -14.16
CA TYR A 40 12.62 20.48 -14.60
C TYR A 40 11.88 19.14 -14.75
N ARG A 41 11.03 18.79 -13.78
CA ARG A 41 10.24 17.54 -13.79
C ARG A 41 9.18 17.55 -14.89
N ILE A 42 8.44 18.64 -15.04
CA ILE A 42 7.46 18.82 -16.13
C ILE A 42 8.14 18.71 -17.49
N LYS A 43 9.32 19.32 -17.67
CA LYS A 43 10.10 19.17 -18.91
C LYS A 43 10.46 17.71 -19.19
N LYS A 44 10.87 16.95 -18.17
CA LYS A 44 11.17 15.51 -18.32
C LYS A 44 9.94 14.70 -18.70
N LEU A 45 8.79 14.95 -18.08
CA LEU A 45 7.52 14.29 -18.40
C LEU A 45 7.06 14.62 -19.82
N LEU A 46 7.16 15.88 -20.22
CA LEU A 46 6.80 16.36 -21.57
C LEU A 46 7.70 15.72 -22.64
N LEU A 47 9.02 15.72 -22.43
CA LEU A 47 9.98 15.06 -23.33
C LEU A 47 9.74 13.54 -23.44
N ALA A 48 9.17 12.93 -22.41
CA ALA A 48 8.83 11.52 -22.40
C ALA A 48 7.46 11.20 -23.05
N GLY A 49 6.72 12.22 -23.49
CA GLY A 49 5.37 12.08 -24.07
C GLY A 49 4.29 11.70 -23.04
N LEU A 50 4.57 11.84 -21.74
CA LEU A 50 3.66 11.47 -20.66
C LEU A 50 2.66 12.58 -20.34
N ILE A 51 2.96 13.80 -20.74
CA ILE A 51 2.08 14.95 -20.61
C ILE A 51 2.16 15.78 -21.88
N GLU A 52 1.17 16.63 -22.09
CA GLU A 52 1.11 17.58 -23.20
C GLU A 52 0.66 18.96 -22.71
N VAL A 53 0.87 19.97 -23.54
CA VAL A 53 0.34 21.32 -23.30
C VAL A 53 -1.07 21.38 -23.88
N VAL A 54 -2.07 21.57 -23.03
CA VAL A 54 -3.48 21.61 -23.43
C VAL A 54 -4.02 23.02 -23.62
N GLN A 55 -3.38 24.02 -23.01
CA GLN A 55 -3.77 25.42 -23.13
C GLN A 55 -2.56 26.33 -22.87
N GLU A 56 -2.52 27.47 -23.57
CA GLU A 56 -1.58 28.55 -23.30
C GLU A 56 -2.32 29.87 -23.05
N GLU A 57 -2.05 30.49 -21.91
CA GLU A 57 -2.59 31.80 -21.55
C GLU A 57 -1.55 32.89 -21.84
N LYS A 58 -1.96 33.86 -22.67
CA LYS A 58 -1.13 35.03 -22.97
C LYS A 58 -1.11 35.97 -21.77
N ARG A 59 0.08 36.39 -21.36
CA ARG A 59 0.30 37.48 -20.39
C ARG A 59 1.36 38.45 -20.93
N LYS A 60 1.43 39.67 -20.38
CA LYS A 60 2.55 40.59 -20.65
C LYS A 60 3.84 39.93 -20.14
N GLY A 61 4.57 39.26 -21.04
CA GLY A 61 5.71 38.41 -20.73
C GLY A 61 5.58 36.99 -21.31
N ARG A 62 6.08 35.99 -20.58
CA ARG A 62 6.10 34.58 -21.03
C ARG A 62 4.73 33.91 -20.86
N ALA A 63 4.15 33.31 -21.90
CA ALA A 63 2.88 32.60 -21.78
C ALA A 63 2.87 31.54 -20.64
N ILE A 64 1.73 31.40 -19.97
CA ILE A 64 1.50 30.35 -18.95
C ILE A 64 0.97 29.11 -19.68
N LYS A 65 1.62 27.96 -19.46
CA LYS A 65 1.23 26.69 -20.07
C LYS A 65 0.49 25.83 -19.05
N HIS A 66 -0.64 25.29 -19.48
CA HIS A 66 -1.38 24.24 -18.77
C HIS A 66 -1.00 22.88 -19.34
N TYR A 67 -0.66 21.96 -18.45
CA TYR A 67 -0.25 20.61 -18.81
C TYR A 67 -1.30 19.61 -18.36
N ARG A 68 -1.44 18.50 -19.09
CA ARG A 68 -2.24 17.34 -18.68
C ARG A 68 -1.55 16.05 -19.10
N ALA A 69 -1.82 14.95 -18.39
CA ALA A 69 -1.43 13.61 -18.80
C ALA A 69 -2.06 13.21 -20.15
N THR A 70 -1.28 12.55 -21.01
CA THR A 70 -1.73 12.08 -22.33
C THR A 70 -2.58 10.80 -22.27
N SER A 71 -2.55 10.08 -21.14
CA SER A 71 -3.29 8.85 -20.88
C SER A 71 -3.83 8.80 -19.46
N GLY A 72 -4.96 8.13 -19.27
CA GLY A 72 -5.53 7.80 -17.95
C GLY A 72 -4.81 6.64 -17.25
N ALA A 73 -3.92 5.92 -17.94
CA ALA A 73 -3.13 4.84 -17.35
C ALA A 73 -1.74 4.72 -17.99
N TYR A 74 -0.74 4.47 -17.14
CA TYR A 74 0.64 4.20 -17.54
C TYR A 74 1.09 2.87 -16.96
N ARG A 75 1.82 2.08 -17.75
CA ARG A 75 2.39 0.80 -17.33
C ARG A 75 3.90 0.92 -17.27
N ILE A 76 4.48 0.65 -16.11
CA ILE A 76 5.93 0.63 -15.89
C ILE A 76 6.34 -0.73 -15.32
N ARG A 77 7.49 -1.24 -15.78
CA ARG A 77 8.07 -2.46 -15.20
C ARG A 77 8.70 -2.10 -13.84
N LEU A 78 8.33 -2.83 -12.79
CA LEU A 78 8.92 -2.64 -11.45
C LEU A 78 10.45 -2.79 -11.45
N SER A 79 11.00 -3.62 -12.33
CA SER A 79 12.45 -3.83 -12.48
C SER A 79 13.25 -2.58 -12.87
N VAL A 80 12.58 -1.52 -13.34
CA VAL A 80 13.23 -0.24 -13.67
C VAL A 80 13.29 0.69 -12.46
N LEU A 81 12.52 0.42 -11.40
CA LEU A 81 12.51 1.22 -10.18
C LEU A 81 13.68 0.82 -9.27
N PRO A 82 14.36 1.78 -8.62
CA PRO A 82 15.27 1.48 -7.52
C PRO A 82 14.56 0.66 -6.43
N PHE A 83 15.29 -0.19 -5.69
CA PHE A 83 14.69 -1.05 -4.66
C PHE A 83 13.89 -0.25 -3.60
N ALA A 84 14.41 0.88 -3.13
CA ALA A 84 13.70 1.75 -2.19
C ALA A 84 12.34 2.25 -2.74
N ASP A 85 12.29 2.54 -4.04
CA ASP A 85 11.06 2.94 -4.73
C ASP A 85 10.10 1.75 -4.91
N GLN A 86 10.61 0.53 -5.11
CA GLN A 86 9.76 -0.67 -5.14
C GLN A 86 9.09 -0.92 -3.79
N VAL A 87 9.82 -0.78 -2.68
CA VAL A 87 9.28 -0.88 -1.32
C VAL A 87 8.15 0.14 -1.11
N GLU A 88 8.34 1.39 -1.53
CA GLU A 88 7.32 2.43 -1.42
C GLU A 88 6.08 2.14 -2.29
N VAL A 89 6.26 1.54 -3.47
CA VAL A 89 5.13 1.08 -4.29
C VAL A 89 4.32 0.01 -3.55
N PHE A 90 4.97 -1.00 -2.98
CA PHE A 90 4.25 -2.02 -2.19
C PHE A 90 3.54 -1.42 -0.98
N ARG A 91 4.18 -0.48 -0.28
CA ARG A 91 3.56 0.26 0.82
C ARG A 91 2.32 1.04 0.35
N THR A 92 2.39 1.75 -0.77
CA THR A 92 1.27 2.54 -1.31
C THR A 92 0.06 1.66 -1.65
N LEU A 93 0.30 0.42 -2.11
CA LEU A 93 -0.75 -0.54 -2.43
C LEU A 93 -1.38 -1.18 -1.17
N ASP A 94 -0.58 -1.35 -0.12
CA ASP A 94 -0.97 -2.10 1.08
C ASP A 94 -1.55 -1.21 2.20
N ASP A 95 -0.94 -0.04 2.45
CA ASP A 95 -1.26 0.85 3.58
C ASP A 95 -2.74 1.22 3.69
N PRO A 96 -3.48 1.55 2.60
CA PRO A 96 -4.89 1.94 2.73
C PRO A 96 -5.76 0.80 3.29
N LEU A 97 -5.57 -0.42 2.76
CA LEU A 97 -6.32 -1.60 3.19
C LEU A 97 -5.85 -2.07 4.57
N ARG A 98 -4.54 -2.04 4.83
CA ARG A 98 -3.98 -2.35 6.15
C ARG A 98 -4.52 -1.41 7.22
N SER A 99 -4.53 -0.09 6.96
CA SER A 99 -5.08 0.91 7.88
C SER A 99 -6.56 0.65 8.16
N LEU A 100 -7.35 0.35 7.12
CA LEU A 100 -8.76 0.02 7.28
C LEU A 100 -8.98 -1.26 8.11
N ALA A 101 -8.17 -2.30 7.88
CA ALA A 101 -8.20 -3.53 8.65
C ALA A 101 -7.80 -3.31 10.12
N LEU A 102 -6.74 -2.55 10.38
CA LEU A 102 -6.32 -2.19 11.74
C LEU A 102 -7.38 -1.36 12.48
N GLN A 103 -8.07 -0.44 11.80
CA GLN A 103 -9.21 0.27 12.36
C GLN A 103 -10.38 -0.68 12.66
N GLY A 104 -10.64 -1.66 11.79
CA GLY A 104 -11.61 -2.72 12.04
C GLY A 104 -11.29 -3.53 13.30
N LEU A 105 -10.03 -3.95 13.45
CA LEU A 105 -9.51 -4.63 14.63
C LEU A 105 -9.67 -3.78 15.90
N ALA A 106 -9.28 -2.50 15.84
CA ALA A 106 -9.43 -1.59 16.97
C ALA A 106 -10.93 -1.43 17.35
N ARG A 107 -11.82 -1.29 16.38
CA ARG A 107 -13.28 -1.19 16.64
C ARG A 107 -13.84 -2.47 17.25
N SER A 108 -13.40 -3.66 16.82
CA SER A 108 -13.80 -4.90 17.49
C SER A 108 -13.32 -4.93 18.94
N THR A 109 -12.18 -4.32 19.26
CA THR A 109 -11.68 -4.23 20.65
C THR A 109 -12.46 -3.26 21.53
N SER A 110 -12.98 -2.17 20.99
CA SER A 110 -13.65 -1.13 21.81
C SER A 110 -15.11 -1.45 22.18
N GLY A 111 -15.76 -2.43 21.55
CA GLY A 111 -17.19 -2.71 21.74
C GLY A 111 -17.58 -4.17 22.03
N THR A 112 -16.62 -5.10 22.11
CA THR A 112 -16.87 -6.54 22.35
C THR A 112 -15.86 -7.12 23.35
N HIS A 113 -15.94 -8.43 23.64
CA HIS A 113 -15.05 -9.18 24.57
C HIS A 113 -13.54 -8.93 24.40
N MET A 114 -13.10 -8.36 23.28
CA MET A 114 -11.73 -7.90 23.08
C MET A 114 -11.26 -6.74 23.98
N GLY A 115 -12.16 -5.97 24.61
CA GLY A 115 -11.78 -4.96 25.60
C GLY A 115 -11.16 -5.54 26.89
N GLN A 116 -11.25 -6.87 27.06
CA GLN A 116 -10.64 -7.64 28.14
C GLN A 116 -9.33 -8.32 27.71
N TRP A 117 -8.86 -8.08 26.48
CA TRP A 117 -7.63 -8.68 26.00
C TRP A 117 -6.41 -7.99 26.59
N PHE A 118 -5.40 -8.79 26.86
CA PHE A 118 -4.15 -8.37 27.48
C PHE A 118 -3.11 -8.13 26.40
N MET A 119 -2.30 -7.09 26.59
CA MET A 119 -1.04 -6.94 25.86
C MET A 119 0.02 -7.73 26.61
N ARG A 120 0.50 -8.82 26.01
CA ARG A 120 1.50 -9.68 26.63
C ARG A 120 2.88 -9.36 26.07
N PHE A 121 3.84 -9.14 26.97
CA PHE A 121 5.25 -9.01 26.66
C PHE A 121 5.98 -10.28 27.13
N TYR A 122 6.81 -10.87 26.28
CA TYR A 122 7.57 -12.06 26.61
C TYR A 122 8.92 -12.07 25.89
N VAL A 123 9.87 -12.84 26.41
CA VAL A 123 11.20 -12.98 25.79
C VAL A 123 11.23 -14.25 24.95
N ALA A 124 11.59 -14.13 23.69
CA ALA A 124 11.86 -15.25 22.80
C ALA A 124 13.10 -14.93 21.94
N GLU A 125 13.99 -15.92 21.80
CA GLU A 125 15.22 -15.78 20.99
C GLU A 125 16.06 -14.53 21.32
N GLY A 126 16.10 -14.15 22.61
CA GLY A 126 16.85 -13.00 23.10
C GLY A 126 16.23 -11.63 22.76
N ARG A 127 14.96 -11.58 22.34
CA ARG A 127 14.23 -10.34 22.03
C ARG A 127 12.94 -10.27 22.85
N VAL A 128 12.53 -9.05 23.22
CA VAL A 128 11.20 -8.80 23.78
C VAL A 128 10.20 -8.76 22.64
N LEU A 129 9.24 -9.67 22.66
CA LEU A 129 8.11 -9.72 21.76
C LEU A 129 6.85 -9.22 22.46
N MET A 130 5.89 -8.77 21.65
CA MET A 130 4.60 -8.29 22.10
C MET A 130 3.51 -8.96 21.25
N ASP A 131 2.49 -9.51 21.90
CA ASP A 131 1.27 -9.99 21.25
C ASP A 131 0.02 -9.62 22.05
N LEU A 132 -1.14 -9.97 21.51
CA LEU A 132 -2.43 -9.81 22.16
C LEU A 132 -2.90 -11.17 22.68
N ALA A 133 -3.29 -11.24 23.95
CA ALA A 133 -3.78 -12.44 24.61
C ALA A 133 -5.25 -12.27 25.03
N PRO A 134 -6.13 -13.24 24.76
CA PRO A 134 -7.53 -13.17 25.17
C PRO A 134 -7.72 -13.35 26.69
N THR A 135 -6.71 -13.84 27.41
CA THR A 135 -6.76 -14.17 28.84
C THR A 135 -5.42 -13.84 29.52
N GLU A 136 -5.43 -13.75 30.86
CA GLU A 136 -4.21 -13.62 31.68
C GLU A 136 -3.37 -14.90 31.71
N GLN A 137 -3.99 -16.05 31.45
CA GLN A 137 -3.33 -17.34 31.42
C GLN A 137 -2.63 -17.58 30.07
N ASP A 138 -1.67 -18.50 30.07
CA ASP A 138 -1.08 -18.99 28.83
C ASP A 138 -2.18 -19.55 27.92
N TRP A 139 -2.13 -19.15 26.65
CA TRP A 139 -3.12 -19.46 25.63
C TRP A 139 -2.41 -19.85 24.33
N GLN A 140 -3.05 -20.70 23.54
CA GLN A 140 -2.59 -21.07 22.21
C GLN A 140 -3.37 -20.34 21.11
N PHE A 141 -2.69 -19.96 20.03
CA PHE A 141 -3.31 -19.26 18.90
C PHE A 141 -4.55 -19.97 18.33
N SER A 142 -4.58 -21.30 18.35
CA SER A 142 -5.72 -22.12 17.93
C SER A 142 -7.00 -21.86 18.73
N GLU A 143 -6.90 -21.45 20.00
CA GLU A 143 -8.03 -21.20 20.89
C GLU A 143 -8.85 -19.97 20.45
N MET A 144 -8.25 -19.02 19.72
CA MET A 144 -8.93 -17.86 19.14
C MET A 144 -9.99 -18.22 18.10
N THR A 145 -10.03 -19.46 17.63
CA THR A 145 -11.04 -19.92 16.66
C THR A 145 -12.37 -20.34 17.33
N GLY A 146 -12.44 -20.30 18.66
CA GLY A 146 -13.66 -20.62 19.41
C GLY A 146 -14.80 -19.62 19.15
N ALA A 147 -16.04 -20.09 19.25
CA ALA A 147 -17.25 -19.31 18.94
C ALA A 147 -17.44 -18.04 19.80
N ASN A 148 -16.75 -17.94 20.94
CA ASN A 148 -16.82 -16.79 21.85
C ASN A 148 -15.87 -15.64 21.46
N TYR A 149 -15.02 -15.84 20.45
CA TYR A 149 -14.06 -14.83 19.99
C TYR A 149 -14.48 -14.26 18.63
N PRO A 150 -14.27 -12.95 18.40
CA PRO A 150 -14.52 -12.38 17.09
C PRO A 150 -13.55 -12.98 16.07
N ALA A 151 -13.95 -13.01 14.79
CA ALA A 151 -13.13 -13.49 13.68
C ALA A 151 -12.01 -12.49 13.35
N VAL A 152 -11.02 -12.38 14.22
CA VAL A 152 -9.90 -11.43 14.14
C VAL A 152 -8.58 -12.19 14.14
N MET A 153 -7.64 -11.69 13.35
CA MET A 153 -6.27 -12.22 13.30
C MET A 153 -5.30 -11.07 13.06
N LEU A 154 -4.28 -10.99 13.92
CA LEU A 154 -3.17 -10.05 13.77
C LEU A 154 -1.88 -10.77 14.19
N ASN A 155 -1.17 -11.31 13.21
CA ASN A 155 0.06 -12.05 13.46
C ASN A 155 1.06 -11.92 12.32
N TRP A 156 2.34 -11.98 12.68
CA TRP A 156 3.44 -12.24 11.76
C TRP A 156 4.02 -13.60 12.15
N LEU A 157 3.91 -14.57 11.24
CA LEU A 157 4.36 -15.93 11.49
C LEU A 157 5.62 -16.21 10.66
N PRO A 158 6.83 -16.17 11.25
CA PRO A 158 8.01 -16.66 10.55
C PRO A 158 7.84 -18.16 10.28
N MET A 159 8.15 -18.59 9.05
CA MET A 159 8.05 -19.99 8.64
C MET A 159 9.36 -20.43 7.98
N HIS A 160 9.84 -21.61 8.35
CA HIS A 160 11.01 -22.23 7.72
C HIS A 160 10.53 -23.19 6.62
N LEU A 161 10.30 -22.64 5.43
CA LEU A 161 9.85 -23.40 4.26
C LEU A 161 10.91 -23.38 3.17
N SER A 162 11.09 -24.50 2.48
CA SER A 162 11.76 -24.52 1.18
C SER A 162 10.98 -23.71 0.14
N ALA A 163 11.62 -23.38 -0.98
CA ALA A 163 10.95 -22.67 -2.08
C ALA A 163 9.76 -23.47 -2.65
N GLU A 164 9.86 -24.80 -2.66
CA GLU A 164 8.78 -25.69 -3.12
C GLU A 164 7.60 -25.68 -2.15
N GLU A 165 7.86 -25.82 -0.85
CA GLU A 165 6.83 -25.76 0.19
C GLU A 165 6.16 -24.39 0.25
N ALA A 166 6.93 -23.30 0.14
CA ALA A 166 6.38 -21.95 0.08
C ALA A 166 5.45 -21.76 -1.13
N LYS A 167 5.77 -22.39 -2.27
CA LYS A 167 4.91 -22.38 -3.46
C LYS A 167 3.67 -23.25 -3.30
N ALA A 168 3.77 -24.39 -2.61
CA ALA A 168 2.61 -25.21 -2.26
C ALA A 168 1.65 -24.43 -1.37
N LEU A 169 2.15 -23.85 -0.28
CA LEU A 169 1.38 -22.99 0.62
C LEU A 169 0.73 -21.82 -0.11
N GLN A 170 1.47 -21.14 -1.01
CA GLN A 170 0.91 -20.06 -1.83
C GLN A 170 -0.33 -20.53 -2.62
N ARG A 171 -0.26 -21.70 -3.27
CA ARG A 171 -1.38 -22.24 -4.06
C ARG A 171 -2.57 -22.59 -3.17
N GLU A 172 -2.33 -23.23 -2.04
CA GLU A 172 -3.37 -23.62 -1.09
C GLU A 172 -4.08 -22.41 -0.50
N LEU A 173 -3.34 -21.37 -0.09
CA LEU A 173 -3.91 -20.12 0.39
C LEU A 173 -4.73 -19.43 -0.70
N MET A 174 -4.25 -19.37 -1.94
CA MET A 174 -5.03 -18.79 -3.05
C MET A 174 -6.33 -19.55 -3.31
N ALA A 175 -6.29 -20.88 -3.31
CA ALA A 175 -7.49 -21.72 -3.47
C ALA A 175 -8.48 -21.52 -2.32
N LEU A 176 -7.97 -21.42 -1.08
CA LEU A 176 -8.75 -21.12 0.11
C LEU A 176 -9.45 -19.75 0.00
N LEU A 177 -8.70 -18.71 -0.37
CA LEU A 177 -9.21 -17.35 -0.53
C LEU A 177 -10.32 -17.28 -1.60
N MET A 178 -10.08 -17.88 -2.78
CA MET A 178 -11.07 -17.92 -3.86
C MET A 178 -12.37 -18.60 -3.42
N ARG A 179 -12.27 -19.69 -2.65
CA ARG A 179 -13.44 -20.41 -2.11
C ARG A 179 -14.30 -19.58 -1.15
N TYR A 180 -13.70 -18.70 -0.35
CA TYR A 180 -14.45 -17.83 0.56
C TYR A 180 -14.93 -16.55 -0.13
N GLN A 181 -14.17 -16.04 -1.09
CA GLN A 181 -14.58 -14.89 -1.89
C GLN A 181 -15.86 -15.19 -2.68
N SER A 182 -16.04 -16.42 -3.18
CA SER A 182 -17.23 -16.81 -3.94
C SER A 182 -18.51 -16.98 -3.10
N LYS A 183 -18.42 -16.89 -1.76
CA LYS A 183 -19.58 -17.06 -0.85
C LYS A 183 -20.26 -15.75 -0.47
N GLY A 184 -19.64 -14.60 -0.74
CA GLY A 184 -20.15 -13.28 -0.34
C GLY A 184 -20.85 -12.55 -1.48
N ASP A 185 -21.68 -11.56 -1.13
CA ASP A 185 -22.15 -10.54 -2.06
C ASP A 185 -21.01 -9.55 -2.33
N PRO A 186 -20.56 -9.36 -3.59
CA PRO A 186 -19.51 -8.40 -3.94
C PRO A 186 -19.80 -6.95 -3.50
N GLN A 187 -21.08 -6.60 -3.28
CA GLN A 187 -21.50 -5.26 -2.86
C GLN A 187 -21.58 -5.09 -1.33
N GLN A 188 -21.42 -6.18 -0.55
CA GLN A 188 -21.48 -6.15 0.91
C GLN A 188 -20.31 -6.94 1.51
N PHE A 189 -19.18 -6.26 1.76
CA PHE A 189 -18.05 -6.84 2.47
C PHE A 189 -18.01 -6.37 3.93
N ASN A 190 -18.19 -7.32 4.86
CA ASN A 190 -18.17 -7.07 6.30
C ASN A 190 -16.82 -7.41 6.96
N HIS A 191 -15.92 -8.08 6.23
CA HIS A 191 -14.60 -8.50 6.72
C HIS A 191 -13.54 -8.17 5.67
N LEU A 192 -12.38 -7.72 6.13
CA LEU A 192 -11.20 -7.53 5.30
C LEU A 192 -10.14 -8.55 5.71
N LEU A 193 -9.62 -9.27 4.73
CA LEU A 193 -8.54 -10.23 4.92
C LEU A 193 -7.38 -9.84 4.00
N GLY A 194 -6.24 -9.49 4.60
CA GLY A 194 -4.96 -9.34 3.91
C GLY A 194 -4.05 -10.52 4.27
N ILE A 195 -3.48 -11.17 3.26
CA ILE A 195 -2.45 -12.20 3.46
C ILE A 195 -1.22 -11.77 2.68
N LEU A 196 -0.09 -11.70 3.37
CA LEU A 196 1.21 -11.43 2.77
C LEU A 196 2.13 -12.63 2.99
N LEU A 197 2.61 -13.20 1.89
CA LEU A 197 3.65 -14.23 1.89
C LEU A 197 4.82 -13.69 1.08
N ALA A 198 5.94 -13.45 1.75
CA ALA A 198 7.16 -12.94 1.15
C ALA A 198 8.37 -13.75 1.64
N PRO A 199 9.42 -13.91 0.83
CA PRO A 199 10.68 -14.46 1.31
C PRO A 199 11.25 -13.54 2.38
N ALA A 200 11.61 -14.11 3.54
CA ALA A 200 12.43 -13.41 4.52
C ALA A 200 13.90 -13.59 4.13
N THR A 201 14.52 -12.60 3.50
CA THR A 201 15.97 -12.57 3.41
C THR A 201 16.49 -12.19 4.80
N PRO A 202 17.37 -12.97 5.45
CA PRO A 202 18.08 -12.47 6.61
C PRO A 202 18.85 -11.22 6.18
N GLY A 203 18.64 -10.12 6.92
CA GLY A 203 19.44 -8.89 6.76
C GLY A 203 20.89 -9.11 7.16
#